data_AF-A0A9Q0X6L8-F1
#
_entry.id   AF-A0A9Q0X6L8-F1
#
_cell.length_a   1.000
_cell.length_b   1.000
_cell.length_c   1.000
_cell.angle_alpha   90.00
_cell.angle_beta   90.00
_cell.angle_gamma   90.00
#
_symmetry.space_group_name_H-M   'P 1'
#
loop_
_entity.id
_entity.type
_entity.pdbx_description
1 polymer ?
#
loop_
_entity_poly.entity_id
_entity_poly.type
_entity_poly.pdbx_seq_one_letter_code
_entity_poly.pdbx_strand_id
1 'polypeptide(L)'
;MPGIGSGALPIDRARARRPLEPAEPEAAAAAARQAREVADARGGAGSGAPAATASDPALPSAVRGALELAEARRRLLEAESRRQLVSELESRVHQLHRVFLEAELRLAHRAETLGRLGSGVAQAELHLTTHGQRLKKHLRRYKKVRPPALLASALGLGSCVPWAACQLRRGGRGGAPEPPESPFKRSIQGTPAAPTQRC
;
A
#
# COMPACT_ATOMS: atom_id res chain seq x y z
N MET A 1 -50.15 -15.18 -4.20
CA MET A 1 -49.02 -15.47 -5.12
C MET A 1 -47.71 -15.11 -4.40
N PRO A 2 -46.90 -16.11 -4.01
CA PRO A 2 -45.57 -15.90 -3.46
C PRO A 2 -44.55 -15.71 -4.60
N GLY A 3 -43.50 -14.94 -4.38
CA GLY A 3 -42.42 -14.83 -5.36
C GLY A 3 -41.24 -13.98 -4.93
N ILE A 4 -40.17 -14.67 -4.49
CA ILE A 4 -38.74 -14.43 -4.76
C ILE A 4 -38.18 -13.08 -4.23
N GLY A 5 -37.30 -12.99 -3.24
CA GLY A 5 -36.20 -13.87 -2.87
C GLY A 5 -34.87 -13.23 -3.31
N SER A 6 -34.07 -12.71 -2.38
CA SER A 6 -32.61 -12.68 -2.48
C SER A 6 -31.96 -12.30 -1.16
N GLY A 7 -30.99 -13.12 -0.78
CA GLY A 7 -30.44 -13.24 0.57
C GLY A 7 -29.71 -12.00 1.07
N ALA A 8 -30.00 -11.67 2.32
CA ALA A 8 -29.10 -10.90 3.16
C ALA A 8 -27.89 -11.78 3.49
N LEU A 9 -26.72 -11.46 2.93
CA LEU A 9 -25.45 -11.93 3.46
C LEU A 9 -25.01 -11.00 4.62
N PRO A 10 -24.40 -11.57 5.67
CA PRO A 10 -24.10 -10.84 6.90
C PRO A 10 -23.00 -9.80 6.68
N ILE A 11 -23.23 -8.62 7.24
CA ILE A 11 -22.25 -7.55 7.40
C ILE A 11 -21.30 -7.98 8.52
N ASP A 12 -20.19 -8.64 8.18
CA ASP A 12 -19.02 -8.72 9.05
C ASP A 12 -18.12 -7.51 8.80
N ARG A 13 -18.54 -6.37 9.36
CA ARG A 13 -17.69 -5.18 9.43
C ARG A 13 -16.76 -5.29 10.64
N ALA A 14 -15.50 -5.52 10.29
CA ALA A 14 -14.34 -4.93 10.95
C ALA A 14 -14.10 -5.35 12.41
N ARG A 15 -13.58 -6.56 12.56
CA ARG A 15 -12.57 -6.84 13.59
C ARG A 15 -11.42 -5.86 13.38
N ALA A 16 -11.35 -4.84 14.24
CA ALA A 16 -10.28 -3.86 14.31
C ALA A 16 -8.92 -4.57 14.32
N ARG A 17 -8.22 -4.55 13.18
CA ARG A 17 -6.81 -4.93 13.13
C ARG A 17 -6.01 -3.76 13.71
N ARG A 18 -5.44 -4.02 14.89
CA ARG A 18 -4.44 -3.18 15.54
C ARG A 18 -3.34 -2.77 14.53
N PRO A 19 -2.79 -1.55 14.62
CA PRO A 19 -1.57 -1.19 13.93
C PRO A 19 -0.47 -2.20 14.30
N LEU A 20 0.20 -2.72 13.28
CA LEU A 20 1.39 -3.55 13.43
C LEU A 20 2.51 -2.60 13.88
N GLU A 21 2.76 -2.58 15.19
CA GLU A 21 3.96 -1.96 15.76
C GLU A 21 5.21 -2.53 15.06
N PRO A 22 6.23 -1.71 14.79
CA PRO A 22 7.47 -2.17 14.18
C PRO A 22 8.12 -3.20 15.11
N ALA A 23 8.35 -4.41 14.59
CA ALA A 23 9.01 -5.47 15.35
C ALA A 23 10.36 -4.96 15.86
N GLU A 24 10.47 -4.96 17.18
CA GLU A 24 11.63 -4.57 17.98
C GLU A 24 12.96 -5.08 17.40
N PRO A 25 14.04 -4.27 17.44
CA PRO A 25 15.37 -4.65 16.96
C PRO A 25 15.96 -5.87 17.71
N GLU A 26 15.39 -6.24 18.86
CA GLU A 26 15.77 -7.44 19.61
C GLU A 26 15.40 -8.75 18.90
N ALA A 27 14.29 -8.81 18.16
CA ALA A 27 13.88 -10.02 17.45
C ALA A 27 14.79 -10.29 16.24
N ALA A 28 15.22 -9.23 15.56
CA ALA A 28 16.21 -9.31 14.48
C ALA A 28 17.60 -9.68 15.02
N ALA A 29 18.00 -9.14 16.18
CA ALA A 29 19.24 -9.50 16.85
C ALA A 29 19.25 -10.94 17.37
N ALA A 30 18.12 -11.45 17.87
CA ALA A 30 17.95 -12.83 18.31
C ALA A 30 18.03 -13.82 17.13
N ALA A 31 17.40 -13.49 15.99
CA ALA A 31 17.50 -14.29 14.76
C ALA A 31 18.94 -14.30 14.21
N ALA A 32 19.66 -13.18 14.28
CA ALA A 32 21.07 -13.12 13.88
C ALA A 32 22.00 -13.92 14.81
N ARG A 33 21.70 -13.97 16.11
CA ARG A 33 22.44 -14.82 17.08
C ARG A 33 22.22 -16.31 16.82
N GLN A 34 20.97 -16.73 16.57
CA GLN A 34 20.65 -18.12 16.22
C GLN A 34 21.28 -18.56 14.89
N ALA A 35 21.32 -17.67 13.89
CA ALA A 35 21.99 -17.96 12.62
C ALA A 35 23.51 -18.16 12.77
N ARG A 36 24.14 -17.42 13.69
CA ARG A 36 25.57 -17.52 13.97
C ARG A 36 25.92 -18.78 14.75
N GLU A 37 25.07 -19.18 15.70
CA GLU A 37 25.25 -20.40 16.50
C GLU A 37 25.11 -21.68 15.65
N VAL A 38 24.19 -21.69 14.68
CA VAL A 38 24.06 -22.81 13.72
C VAL A 38 25.22 -22.84 12.70
N ALA A 39 25.81 -21.69 12.38
CA ALA A 39 26.98 -21.60 11.52
C ALA A 39 28.26 -22.06 12.24
N ASP A 40 28.45 -21.69 13.50
CA ASP A 40 29.58 -22.14 14.32
C ASP A 40 29.51 -23.64 14.65
N ALA A 41 28.30 -24.19 14.85
CA ALA A 41 28.08 -25.63 15.00
C ALA A 41 28.38 -26.43 13.73
N ARG A 42 28.37 -25.79 12.54
CA ARG A 42 28.70 -26.42 11.24
C ARG A 42 30.10 -26.09 10.73
N GLY A 43 30.74 -25.03 11.22
CA GLY A 43 32.07 -24.57 10.81
C GLY A 43 33.24 -25.31 11.47
N GLY A 44 33.00 -26.07 12.54
CA GLY A 44 34.05 -26.77 13.30
C GLY A 44 34.57 -28.09 12.72
N ALA A 45 34.04 -28.57 11.58
CA ALA A 45 34.40 -29.88 11.01
C ALA A 45 35.21 -29.77 9.70
N GLY A 46 36.05 -28.74 9.58
CA GLY A 46 36.80 -28.40 8.36
C GLY A 46 38.32 -28.52 8.46
N SER A 47 38.86 -29.35 9.36
CA SER A 47 40.28 -29.73 9.36
C SER A 47 40.38 -31.25 9.33
N GLY A 48 40.13 -31.81 8.16
CA GLY A 48 40.35 -33.20 7.85
C GLY A 48 40.92 -33.27 6.44
N ALA A 49 42.21 -32.93 6.31
CA ALA A 49 42.98 -33.41 5.17
C ALA A 49 42.71 -34.92 5.03
N PRO A 50 42.47 -35.46 3.82
CA PRO A 50 42.49 -36.91 3.69
C PRO A 50 43.94 -37.30 3.91
N ALA A 51 44.27 -37.70 5.13
CA ALA A 51 45.36 -38.61 5.36
C ALA A 51 45.05 -39.79 4.44
N ALA A 52 45.79 -39.86 3.33
CA ALA A 52 45.88 -41.06 2.52
C ALA A 52 46.38 -42.13 3.47
N THR A 53 45.45 -42.83 4.11
CA THR A 53 45.75 -43.98 4.94
C THR A 53 46.45 -44.96 4.04
N ALA A 54 47.74 -45.12 4.31
CA ALA A 54 48.60 -46.10 3.71
C ALA A 54 47.79 -47.38 3.54
N SER A 55 47.64 -47.77 2.29
CA SER A 55 46.99 -48.97 1.85
C SER A 55 47.68 -50.15 2.53
N ASP A 56 47.11 -50.61 3.65
CA ASP A 56 47.63 -51.74 4.41
C ASP A 56 47.73 -52.94 3.43
N PRO A 57 48.94 -53.42 3.07
CA PRO A 57 49.12 -54.31 1.93
C PRO A 57 48.56 -55.72 2.18
N ALA A 58 48.04 -55.98 3.38
CA ALA A 58 47.53 -57.28 3.82
C ALA A 58 46.08 -57.60 3.35
N LEU A 59 45.31 -56.60 2.89
CA LEU A 59 43.93 -56.84 2.43
C LEU A 59 43.90 -57.26 0.95
N PRO A 60 43.12 -58.31 0.58
CA PRO A 60 42.96 -58.71 -0.81
C PRO A 60 42.45 -57.55 -1.64
N SER A 61 42.96 -57.40 -2.87
CA SER A 61 42.63 -56.29 -3.80
C SER A 61 41.11 -56.04 -3.93
N ALA A 62 40.31 -57.11 -3.97
CA ALA A 62 38.85 -57.03 -4.03
C ALA A 62 38.22 -56.33 -2.80
N VAL A 63 38.79 -56.52 -1.60
CA VAL A 63 38.33 -55.88 -0.36
C VAL A 63 38.70 -54.40 -0.35
N ARG A 64 39.89 -54.05 -0.83
CA ARG A 64 40.33 -52.64 -0.95
C ARG A 64 39.45 -51.86 -1.93
N GLY A 65 39.19 -52.43 -3.11
CA GLY A 65 38.28 -51.83 -4.09
C GLY A 65 36.84 -51.70 -3.57
N ALA A 66 36.36 -52.66 -2.77
CA ALA A 66 35.04 -52.57 -2.13
C ALA A 66 34.96 -51.44 -1.10
N LEU A 67 36.02 -51.21 -0.31
CA LEU A 67 36.11 -50.10 0.64
C LEU A 67 36.15 -48.74 -0.07
N GLU A 68 36.96 -48.61 -1.12
CA GLU A 68 37.02 -47.39 -1.93
C GLU A 68 35.68 -47.07 -2.59
N LEU A 69 34.95 -48.09 -3.07
CA LEU A 69 33.59 -47.91 -3.58
C LEU A 69 32.59 -47.50 -2.49
N ALA A 70 32.72 -48.04 -1.28
CA ALA A 70 31.87 -47.65 -0.15
C ALA A 70 32.13 -46.19 0.25
N GLU A 71 33.39 -45.75 0.27
CA GLU A 71 33.76 -44.35 0.51
C GLU A 71 33.27 -43.42 -0.61
N ALA A 72 33.42 -43.82 -1.87
CA ALA A 72 32.93 -43.05 -3.01
C ALA A 72 31.40 -42.87 -2.96
N ARG A 73 30.66 -43.92 -2.58
CA ARG A 73 29.20 -43.85 -2.37
C ARG A 73 28.83 -42.89 -1.25
N ARG A 74 29.56 -42.93 -0.13
CA ARG A 74 29.33 -41.99 0.98
C ARG A 74 29.53 -40.55 0.53
N ARG A 75 30.64 -40.25 -0.17
CA ARG A 75 30.93 -38.91 -0.69
C ARG A 75 29.89 -38.43 -1.70
N LEU A 76 29.36 -39.33 -2.52
CA LEU A 76 28.29 -39.03 -3.47
C LEU A 76 26.99 -38.65 -2.75
N LEU A 77 26.59 -39.40 -1.72
CA LEU A 77 25.40 -39.06 -0.92
C LEU A 77 25.54 -37.70 -0.21
N GLU A 78 26.74 -37.40 0.31
CA GLU A 78 27.04 -36.08 0.91
C GLU A 78 26.97 -34.95 -0.14
N ALA A 79 27.37 -35.21 -1.38
CA ALA A 79 27.24 -34.24 -2.47
C ALA A 79 25.78 -34.05 -2.91
N GLU A 80 24.99 -35.13 -2.95
CA GLU A 80 23.56 -35.09 -3.25
C GLU A 80 22.77 -34.34 -2.20
N SER A 81 23.06 -34.53 -0.91
CA SER A 81 22.41 -33.78 0.17
C SER A 81 22.70 -32.27 0.08
N ARG A 82 23.93 -31.90 -0.31
CA ARG A 82 24.29 -30.49 -0.57
C ARG A 82 23.54 -29.94 -1.78
N ARG A 83 23.44 -30.72 -2.85
CA ARG A 83 22.69 -30.34 -4.06
C ARG A 83 21.21 -30.10 -3.76
N GLN A 84 20.60 -30.94 -2.94
CA GLN A 84 19.20 -30.76 -2.50
C GLN A 84 19.03 -29.44 -1.76
N LEU A 85 19.91 -29.14 -0.79
CA LEU A 85 19.88 -27.88 -0.06
C LEU A 85 20.03 -26.66 -0.99
N VAL A 86 20.92 -26.72 -1.98
CA VAL A 86 21.07 -25.65 -2.97
C VAL A 86 19.78 -25.48 -3.78
N SER A 87 19.16 -26.57 -4.23
CA SER A 87 17.89 -26.49 -4.99
C SER A 87 16.74 -25.92 -4.15
N GLU A 88 16.71 -26.19 -2.84
CA GLU A 88 15.75 -25.55 -1.93
C GLU A 88 16.00 -24.05 -1.82
N LEU A 89 17.26 -23.63 -1.67
CA LEU A 89 17.59 -22.20 -1.62
C LEU A 89 17.22 -21.50 -2.93
N GLU A 90 17.53 -22.11 -4.08
CA GLU A 90 17.13 -21.59 -5.38
C GLU A 90 15.61 -21.42 -5.48
N SER A 91 14.84 -22.40 -4.99
CA SER A 91 13.38 -22.30 -4.97
C SER A 91 12.87 -21.15 -4.10
N ARG A 92 13.48 -20.92 -2.93
CA ARG A 92 13.14 -19.82 -2.01
C ARG A 92 13.53 -18.46 -2.59
N VAL A 93 14.69 -18.38 -3.26
CA VAL A 93 15.12 -17.16 -3.97
C VAL A 93 14.16 -16.81 -5.09
N HIS A 94 13.72 -17.79 -5.89
CA HIS A 94 12.71 -17.57 -6.92
C HIS A 94 11.36 -17.13 -6.32
N GLN A 95 10.97 -17.70 -5.17
CA GLN A 95 9.76 -17.28 -4.47
C GLN A 95 9.86 -15.83 -3.99
N LEU A 96 10.99 -15.45 -3.38
CA LEU A 96 11.24 -14.07 -2.97
C LEU A 96 11.22 -13.12 -4.17
N HIS A 97 11.86 -13.49 -5.28
CA HIS A 97 11.86 -12.69 -6.49
C HIS A 97 10.43 -12.38 -6.99
N ARG A 98 9.54 -13.39 -7.01
CA ARG A 98 8.13 -13.17 -7.36
C ARG A 98 7.43 -12.20 -6.41
N VAL A 99 7.65 -12.34 -5.10
CA VAL A 99 7.07 -11.43 -4.09
C VAL A 99 7.60 -10.00 -4.26
N PHE A 100 8.89 -9.84 -4.56
CA PHE A 100 9.48 -8.52 -4.84
C PHE A 100 8.86 -7.87 -6.07
N LEU A 101 8.70 -8.61 -7.18
CA LEU A 101 8.05 -8.08 -8.37
C LEU A 101 6.62 -7.61 -8.09
N GLU A 102 5.84 -8.39 -7.34
CA GLU A 102 4.49 -7.96 -6.97
C GLU A 102 4.51 -6.75 -6.02
N ALA A 103 5.48 -6.67 -5.10
CA ALA A 103 5.64 -5.52 -4.22
C ALA A 103 6.00 -4.26 -4.99
N GLU A 104 6.91 -4.36 -5.97
CA GLU A 104 7.28 -3.25 -6.86
C GLU A 104 6.09 -2.74 -7.65
N LEU A 105 5.27 -3.62 -8.24
CA LEU A 105 4.06 -3.24 -8.95
C LEU A 105 3.06 -2.52 -8.04
N ARG A 106 2.88 -3.00 -6.81
CA ARG A 106 2.01 -2.36 -5.81
C ARG A 106 2.55 -0.98 -5.41
N LEU A 107 3.86 -0.83 -5.28
CA LEU A 107 4.50 0.45 -4.97
C LEU A 107 4.39 1.45 -6.12
N ALA A 108 4.58 1.00 -7.37
CA ALA A 108 4.40 1.83 -8.56
C ALA A 108 2.96 2.37 -8.63
N HIS A 109 1.96 1.51 -8.44
CA HIS A 109 0.57 1.94 -8.40
C HIS A 109 0.29 2.96 -7.29
N ARG A 110 0.84 2.73 -6.08
CA ARG A 110 0.72 3.70 -4.97
C ARG A 110 1.38 5.03 -5.32
N ALA A 111 2.56 5.02 -5.94
CA ALA A 111 3.24 6.24 -6.37
C ALA A 111 2.40 7.05 -7.37
N GLU A 112 1.73 6.41 -8.31
CA GLU A 112 0.80 7.09 -9.22
C GLU A 112 -0.38 7.74 -8.48
N THR A 113 -0.98 7.03 -7.52
CA THR A 113 -2.08 7.59 -6.71
C THR A 113 -1.64 8.78 -5.89
N LEU A 114 -0.44 8.72 -5.28
CA LEU A 114 0.16 9.83 -4.57
C LEU A 114 0.48 11.00 -5.50
N GLY A 115 0.91 10.73 -6.74
CA GLY A 115 1.10 11.76 -7.76
C GLY A 115 -0.18 12.52 -8.08
N ARG A 116 -1.32 11.82 -8.23
CA ARG A 116 -2.64 12.43 -8.46
C ARG A 116 -3.14 13.22 -7.24
N LEU A 117 -2.89 12.71 -6.03
CA LEU A 117 -3.21 13.43 -4.80
C LEU A 117 -2.34 14.68 -4.66
N GLY A 118 -1.04 14.57 -4.94
CA GLY A 118 -0.07 15.66 -4.89
C GLY A 118 -0.43 16.79 -5.86
N SER A 119 -0.85 16.48 -7.09
CA SER A 119 -1.32 17.51 -8.02
C SER A 119 -2.63 18.16 -7.55
N GLY A 120 -3.54 17.39 -6.95
CA GLY A 120 -4.75 17.92 -6.32
C GLY A 120 -4.45 18.86 -5.13
N VAL A 121 -3.48 18.50 -4.30
CA VAL A 121 -3.01 19.33 -3.17
C VAL A 121 -2.36 20.61 -3.69
N ALA A 122 -1.45 20.52 -4.66
CA ALA A 122 -0.81 21.69 -5.28
C ALA A 122 -1.85 22.63 -5.90
N GLN A 123 -2.86 22.08 -6.57
CA GLN A 123 -3.98 22.87 -7.08
C GLN A 123 -4.77 23.53 -5.94
N ALA A 124 -5.09 22.80 -4.86
CA ALA A 124 -5.80 23.35 -3.72
C ALA A 124 -5.02 24.49 -3.03
N GLU A 125 -3.71 24.36 -2.90
CA GLU A 125 -2.84 25.42 -2.38
C GLU A 125 -2.88 26.68 -3.27
N LEU A 126 -2.83 26.50 -4.60
CA LEU A 126 -2.99 27.61 -5.53
C LEU A 126 -4.38 28.27 -5.42
N HIS A 127 -5.45 27.49 -5.26
CA HIS A 127 -6.79 28.02 -5.03
C HIS A 127 -6.89 28.79 -3.71
N LEU A 128 -6.26 28.29 -2.64
CA LEU A 128 -6.25 28.97 -1.33
C LEU A 128 -5.42 30.25 -1.34
N THR A 129 -4.29 30.27 -2.03
CA THR A 129 -3.47 31.49 -2.15
C THR A 129 -4.18 32.57 -2.99
N THR A 130 -4.80 32.18 -4.10
CA THR A 130 -5.54 33.10 -4.98
C THR A 130 -6.85 33.59 -4.35
N HIS A 131 -7.63 32.72 -3.71
CA HIS A 131 -8.95 33.07 -3.16
C HIS A 131 -8.97 33.35 -1.65
N GLY A 132 -7.88 33.09 -0.92
CA GLY A 132 -7.81 33.20 0.53
C GLY A 132 -8.09 34.62 1.05
N GLN A 133 -7.55 35.66 0.38
CA GLN A 133 -7.84 37.04 0.76
C GLN A 133 -9.31 37.41 0.54
N ARG A 134 -9.93 36.88 -0.52
CA ARG A 134 -11.35 37.08 -0.81
C ARG A 134 -12.21 36.43 0.28
N LEU A 135 -11.91 35.19 0.65
CA LEU A 135 -12.58 34.46 1.74
C LEU A 135 -12.45 35.20 3.08
N LYS A 136 -11.25 35.70 3.42
CA LYS A 136 -11.02 36.49 4.64
C LYS A 136 -11.88 37.76 4.67
N LYS A 137 -12.02 38.46 3.54
CA LYS A 137 -12.89 39.64 3.41
C LYS A 137 -14.37 39.27 3.54
N HIS A 138 -14.82 38.16 2.96
CA HIS A 138 -16.21 37.69 3.10
C HIS A 138 -16.52 37.27 4.54
N LEU A 139 -15.61 36.56 5.21
CA LEU A 139 -15.77 36.17 6.61
C LEU A 139 -15.88 37.38 7.54
N ARG A 140 -15.03 38.40 7.35
CA ARG A 140 -15.12 39.65 8.13
C ARG A 140 -16.46 40.37 7.91
N ARG A 141 -16.96 40.42 6.66
CA ARG A 141 -18.28 41.01 6.35
C ARG A 141 -19.42 40.21 6.99
N TYR A 142 -19.35 38.89 6.94
CA TYR A 142 -20.34 38.01 7.52
C TYR A 142 -20.40 38.13 9.05
N LYS A 143 -19.26 38.17 9.73
CA LYS A 143 -19.19 38.38 11.19
C LYS A 143 -19.74 39.73 11.64
N LYS A 144 -19.76 40.75 10.78
CA LYS A 144 -20.37 42.06 11.08
C LYS A 144 -21.89 42.06 10.90
N VAL A 145 -22.41 41.29 9.95
CA VAL A 145 -23.84 41.30 9.57
C VAL A 145 -24.65 40.22 10.30
N ARG A 146 -24.03 39.08 10.63
CA ARG A 146 -24.74 37.90 11.18
C ARG A 146 -25.18 38.04 12.65
N PRO A 147 -24.40 38.60 13.59
CA PRO A 147 -24.82 38.72 14.98
C PRO A 147 -26.13 39.51 15.16
N PRO A 148 -26.31 40.71 14.58
CA PRO A 148 -27.55 41.45 14.77
C PRO A 148 -28.73 40.79 14.04
N ALA A 149 -28.50 40.11 12.91
CA ALA A 149 -29.53 39.35 12.20
C ALA A 149 -30.02 38.13 12.99
N LEU A 150 -29.11 37.35 13.59
CA LEU A 150 -29.48 36.18 14.41
C LEU A 150 -30.18 36.61 15.70
N LEU A 151 -29.73 37.70 16.34
CA LEU A 151 -30.39 38.25 17.52
C LEU A 151 -31.80 38.76 17.18
N ALA A 152 -31.99 39.44 16.04
CA ALA A 152 -33.31 39.85 15.60
C ALA A 152 -34.23 38.66 15.28
N SER A 153 -33.71 37.59 14.68
CA SER A 153 -34.48 36.35 14.45
C SER A 153 -34.85 35.64 15.75
N ALA A 154 -33.94 35.59 16.73
CA ALA A 154 -34.22 34.99 18.04
C ALA A 154 -35.25 35.80 18.85
N LEU A 155 -35.30 37.12 18.65
CA LEU A 155 -36.25 38.03 19.29
C LEU A 155 -37.55 38.21 18.49
N GLY A 156 -37.74 37.50 17.36
CA GLY A 156 -38.93 37.63 16.52
C GLY A 156 -39.04 38.98 15.77
N LEU A 157 -38.00 39.80 15.77
CA LEU A 157 -37.96 41.15 15.19
C LEU A 157 -37.58 41.15 13.69
N GLY A 158 -37.66 40.00 13.01
CA GLY A 158 -37.16 39.82 11.64
C GLY A 158 -37.76 40.77 10.60
N SER A 159 -38.94 41.32 10.82
CA SER A 159 -39.61 42.29 9.95
C SER A 159 -39.28 43.76 10.27
N CYS A 160 -38.70 44.03 11.45
CA CYS A 160 -38.56 45.38 12.00
C CYS A 160 -37.14 45.96 11.83
N VAL A 161 -36.21 45.22 11.24
CA VAL A 161 -34.81 45.65 11.13
C VAL A 161 -34.40 45.92 9.67
N PRO A 162 -33.77 47.07 9.37
CA PRO A 162 -33.62 47.57 7.99
C PRO A 162 -32.91 46.63 7.00
N TRP A 163 -32.12 45.65 7.44
CA TRP A 163 -31.50 44.69 6.54
C TRP A 163 -32.47 43.64 5.95
N ALA A 164 -33.61 43.40 6.60
CA ALA A 164 -34.62 42.45 6.10
C ALA A 164 -35.37 43.01 4.86
N ALA A 165 -35.59 44.33 4.84
CA ALA A 165 -36.17 45.03 3.69
C ALA A 165 -35.26 44.98 2.43
N CYS A 166 -33.94 44.96 2.62
CA CYS A 166 -32.99 44.82 1.52
C CYS A 166 -32.99 43.41 0.90
N GLN A 167 -33.25 42.36 1.68
CA GLN A 167 -33.35 40.98 1.18
C GLN A 167 -34.59 40.81 0.29
N LEU A 168 -35.73 41.40 0.68
CA LEU A 168 -36.95 41.39 -0.13
C LEU A 168 -36.77 42.11 -1.47
N ARG A 169 -36.02 43.23 -1.50
CA ARG A 169 -35.72 43.96 -2.74
C ARG A 169 -34.71 43.25 -3.64
N ARG A 170 -33.91 42.31 -3.10
CA ARG A 170 -32.95 41.49 -3.87
C ARG A 170 -33.55 40.18 -4.40
N GLY A 171 -34.70 39.75 -3.88
CA GLY A 171 -35.45 38.58 -4.37
C GLY A 171 -36.29 38.82 -5.63
N GLY A 172 -36.41 40.08 -6.10
CA GLY A 172 -37.26 40.45 -7.24
C GLY A 172 -36.54 40.64 -8.59
N ARG A 173 -35.20 40.46 -8.66
CA ARG A 173 -34.47 40.37 -9.93
C ARG A 173 -33.67 39.08 -9.96
N GLY A 174 -34.08 38.18 -10.85
CA GLY A 174 -33.43 36.90 -11.10
C GLY A 174 -31.92 37.01 -11.19
N GLY A 175 -31.25 36.10 -10.49
CA GLY A 175 -29.80 36.05 -10.37
C GLY A 175 -29.43 35.31 -9.11
N ALA A 176 -29.66 33.99 -9.11
CA ALA A 176 -28.94 33.11 -8.22
C ALA A 176 -27.44 33.46 -8.31
N PRO A 177 -26.69 33.54 -7.20
CA PRO A 177 -25.24 33.51 -7.30
C PRO A 177 -24.90 32.12 -7.84
N GLU A 178 -24.74 32.01 -9.16
CA GLU A 178 -24.20 30.83 -9.83
C GLU A 178 -22.99 30.37 -9.01
N PRO A 179 -23.02 29.15 -8.47
CA PRO A 179 -21.85 28.61 -7.80
C PRO A 179 -20.70 28.61 -8.81
N PRO A 180 -19.45 28.94 -8.41
CA PRO A 180 -18.33 28.86 -9.33
C PRO A 180 -18.36 27.49 -9.99
N GLU A 181 -18.47 27.46 -11.33
CA GLU A 181 -18.46 26.22 -12.10
C GLU A 181 -17.27 25.39 -11.61
N SER A 182 -17.59 24.28 -10.94
CA SER A 182 -16.58 23.34 -10.48
C SER A 182 -15.89 22.78 -11.72
N PRO A 183 -14.56 22.94 -11.87
CA PRO A 183 -13.83 22.44 -13.04
C PRO A 183 -13.97 20.91 -13.22
N PHE A 184 -14.43 20.20 -12.19
CA PHE A 184 -14.65 18.76 -12.22
C PHE A 184 -15.91 18.32 -13.00
N LYS A 185 -16.85 19.22 -13.32
CA LYS A 185 -18.06 18.86 -14.07
C LYS A 185 -17.87 18.72 -15.58
N ARG A 186 -16.78 19.26 -16.16
CA ARG A 186 -16.51 19.16 -17.61
C ARG A 186 -15.94 17.80 -18.04
N SER A 187 -15.50 16.96 -17.11
CA SER A 187 -14.83 15.69 -17.44
C SER A 187 -15.78 14.50 -17.69
N ILE A 188 -17.07 14.60 -17.35
CA ILE A 188 -17.98 13.43 -17.38
C ILE A 188 -18.92 13.43 -18.59
N GLN A 189 -19.04 14.55 -19.31
CA GLN A 189 -19.83 14.61 -20.55
C GLN A 189 -18.94 14.28 -21.76
N GLY A 190 -18.46 13.04 -21.82
CA GLY A 190 -17.96 12.45 -23.05
C GLY A 190 -19.14 12.18 -23.97
N THR A 191 -19.33 13.02 -24.98
CA THR A 191 -20.18 12.73 -26.13
C THR A 191 -19.43 11.77 -27.08
N PRO A 192 -19.96 10.57 -27.38
CA PRO A 192 -19.54 9.86 -28.59
C PRO A 192 -20.27 10.48 -29.78
N ALA A 193 -19.58 11.27 -30.59
CA ALA A 193 -20.06 11.63 -31.92
C ALA A 193 -19.67 10.50 -32.89
N ALA A 194 -20.67 9.80 -33.40
CA ALA A 194 -20.54 8.80 -34.46
C ALA A 194 -20.61 9.48 -35.86
N PRO A 195 -20.56 8.73 -36.97
CA PRO A 195 -19.46 8.68 -37.93
C PRO A 195 -19.70 9.52 -39.18
N THR A 196 -18.63 9.93 -39.86
CA THR A 196 -18.69 10.46 -41.23
C THR A 196 -17.80 9.64 -42.14
N GLN A 197 -18.40 8.64 -42.79
CA GLN A 197 -17.98 8.23 -44.13
C GLN A 197 -18.30 9.36 -45.11
N ARG A 198 -17.43 9.61 -46.07
CA ARG A 198 -17.79 9.89 -47.47
C ARG A 198 -16.56 9.81 -48.38
N CYS A 199 -16.74 8.97 -49.41
CA CYS A 199 -16.16 8.92 -50.75
C CYS A 199 -14.67 9.19 -50.96
#